data_AF-A0A1I8AJ17-F1
#
_entry.id   AF-A0A1I8AJ17-F1
#
_cell.length_a   1.000
_cell.length_b   1.000
_cell.length_c   1.000
_cell.angle_alpha   90.00
_cell.angle_beta   90.00
_cell.angle_gamma   90.00
#
_symmetry.space_group_name_H-M   'P 1'
#
loop_
_entity.id
_entity.type
_entity.pdbx_description
1 polymer ?
#
loop_
_entity_poly.entity_id
_entity_poly.type
_entity_poly.pdbx_seq_one_letter_code
_entity_poly.pdbx_strand_id
1 'polypeptide(L)'
;MTLESNMISVISLFKLGRSGPDIRRLLKLHRMEVKRVLNRYKQTGSIRNRKRQRFECPVRTSVMIEAVRDRVKRNPNRSMRKMAKELNISGKSMRRVIREDLKM
;
A
#
# COMPACT_ATOMS: atom_id res chain seq x y z
N MET A 1 -3.42 29.13 -1.59
CA MET A 1 -4.48 28.21 -1.10
C MET A 1 -3.95 26.79 -1.20
N THR A 2 -3.98 26.03 -0.11
CA THR A 2 -3.48 24.65 -0.09
C THR A 2 -4.48 23.71 -0.79
N LEU A 3 -3.99 22.64 -1.43
CA LEU A 3 -4.81 21.67 -2.17
C LEU A 3 -5.94 21.06 -1.30
N GLU A 4 -5.68 20.89 0.00
CA GLU A 4 -6.68 20.35 0.94
C GLU A 4 -7.88 21.28 1.12
N SER A 5 -7.68 22.61 1.10
CA SER A 5 -8.74 23.60 1.24
C SER A 5 -9.70 23.58 0.05
N ASN A 6 -9.17 23.41 -1.17
CA ASN A 6 -9.96 23.31 -2.40
C ASN A 6 -10.87 22.06 -2.38
N MET A 7 -10.34 20.92 -1.91
CA MET A 7 -11.11 19.67 -1.85
C MET A 7 -12.28 19.74 -0.89
N ILE A 8 -12.07 20.34 0.30
CA ILE A 8 -13.12 20.54 1.30
C ILE A 8 -14.23 21.42 0.71
N SER A 9 -13.84 22.50 0.03
CA SER A 9 -14.78 23.47 -0.58
C SER A 9 -15.59 22.85 -1.72
N VAL A 10 -14.98 21.99 -2.54
CA VAL A 10 -15.71 21.24 -3.60
C VAL A 10 -16.75 20.31 -2.99
N ILE A 11 -16.40 19.60 -1.92
CA ILE A 11 -17.28 18.60 -1.30
C ILE A 11 -18.41 19.27 -0.51
N SER A 12 -18.16 20.39 0.17
CA SER A 12 -19.21 21.15 0.85
C SER A 12 -20.26 21.64 -0.15
N LEU A 13 -19.85 22.24 -1.28
CA LEU A 13 -20.76 22.68 -2.33
C LEU A 13 -21.52 21.51 -2.99
N PHE A 14 -20.86 20.36 -3.15
CA PHE A 14 -21.52 19.16 -3.67
C PHE A 14 -22.60 18.63 -2.72
N LYS A 15 -22.33 18.62 -1.41
CA LYS A 15 -23.33 18.27 -0.39
C LYS A 15 -24.51 19.23 -0.35
N LEU A 16 -24.29 20.51 -0.68
CA LEU A 16 -25.34 21.51 -0.87
C LEU A 16 -26.14 21.33 -2.18
N GLY A 17 -25.88 20.28 -2.96
CA GLY A 17 -26.62 19.96 -4.18
C GLY A 17 -26.19 20.73 -5.42
N ARG A 18 -25.06 21.46 -5.39
CA ARG A 18 -24.55 22.19 -6.57
C ARG A 18 -23.99 21.22 -7.62
N SER A 19 -24.16 21.58 -8.88
CA SER A 19 -23.63 20.80 -10.01
C SER A 19 -22.12 20.95 -10.14
N GLY A 20 -21.42 19.93 -10.65
CA GLY A 20 -19.98 19.99 -10.89
C GLY A 20 -19.50 21.17 -11.76
N PRO A 21 -20.20 21.52 -12.86
CA PRO A 21 -19.91 22.72 -13.64
C PRO A 21 -20.05 24.03 -12.85
N ASP A 22 -21.03 24.13 -11.95
CA ASP A 22 -21.23 25.31 -11.10
C ASP A 22 -20.11 25.45 -10.07
N ILE A 23 -19.75 24.35 -9.42
CA ILE A 23 -18.64 24.29 -8.46
C ILE A 23 -17.33 24.73 -9.13
N ARG A 24 -17.09 24.27 -10.36
CA ARG A 24 -15.94 24.68 -11.18
C ARG A 24 -15.92 26.20 -11.40
N ARG A 25 -17.06 26.79 -11.78
CA ARG A 25 -17.18 28.24 -12.02
C ARG A 25 -16.97 29.05 -10.73
N LEU A 26 -17.57 28.61 -9.63
CA LEU A 26 -17.49 29.27 -8.32
C LEU A 26 -16.07 29.28 -7.76
N LEU A 27 -15.41 28.12 -7.77
CA LEU A 27 -14.06 27.97 -7.20
C LEU A 27 -12.94 28.29 -8.19
N LYS A 28 -13.28 28.62 -9.45
CA LYS A 28 -12.32 28.86 -10.55
C LYS A 28 -11.27 27.75 -10.71
N LEU A 29 -11.67 26.50 -10.45
CA LEU A 29 -10.80 25.33 -10.53
C LEU A 29 -10.81 24.71 -11.93
N HIS A 30 -9.79 23.92 -12.24
CA HIS A 30 -9.77 23.15 -13.48
C HIS A 30 -10.83 22.04 -13.47
N ARG A 31 -11.49 21.78 -14.61
CA ARG A 31 -12.57 20.78 -14.74
C ARG A 31 -12.16 19.40 -14.20
N MET A 32 -10.93 18.99 -14.49
CA MET A 32 -10.42 17.67 -14.08
C MET A 32 -10.20 17.57 -12.57
N GLU A 33 -9.91 18.67 -11.89
CA GLU A 33 -9.71 18.70 -10.44
C GLU A 33 -11.04 18.45 -9.73
N VAL A 34 -12.08 19.21 -10.09
CA VAL A 34 -13.45 18.99 -9.58
C VAL A 34 -13.93 17.56 -9.87
N LYS A 35 -13.75 17.08 -11.11
CA LYS A 35 -14.15 15.71 -11.50
C LYS A 35 -13.43 14.63 -10.67
N ARG A 36 -12.13 14.76 -10.44
CA ARG A 36 -11.34 13.80 -9.64
C ARG A 36 -11.80 13.76 -8.19
N VAL A 37 -12.05 14.93 -7.59
CA VAL A 37 -12.52 15.03 -6.20
C VAL A 37 -13.89 14.40 -6.05
N LEU A 38 -14.85 14.74 -6.93
CA LEU A 38 -16.20 14.20 -6.88
C LEU A 38 -16.24 12.69 -7.12
N ASN A 39 -15.50 12.19 -8.11
CA ASN A 39 -15.46 10.75 -8.39
C ASN A 39 -14.88 9.97 -7.21
N ARG A 40 -13.81 10.48 -6.59
CA ARG A 40 -13.22 9.87 -5.40
C ARG A 40 -14.19 9.89 -4.23
N TYR A 41 -14.85 11.02 -4.00
CA TYR A 41 -15.83 11.16 -2.92
C TYR A 41 -17.00 10.18 -3.10
N LYS A 42 -17.50 10.00 -4.33
CA LYS A 42 -18.53 8.99 -4.63
C LYS A 42 -18.06 7.55 -4.43
N GLN A 43 -16.81 7.25 -4.70
CA GLN A 43 -16.25 5.89 -4.57
C GLN A 43 -15.90 5.51 -3.13
N THR A 44 -15.37 6.44 -2.34
CA THR A 44 -14.76 6.14 -1.03
C THR A 44 -15.47 6.83 0.13
N GLY A 45 -16.33 7.83 -0.13
CA GLY A 45 -16.93 8.70 0.89
C GLY A 45 -15.93 9.60 1.63
N SER A 46 -14.64 9.53 1.27
CA SER A 46 -13.56 10.23 1.98
C SER A 46 -12.96 11.36 1.15
N ILE A 47 -12.59 12.43 1.84
CA ILE A 47 -11.89 13.60 1.29
C ILE A 47 -10.38 13.31 1.15
N ARG A 48 -9.83 12.42 1.98
CA ARG A 48 -8.39 12.18 2.01
C ARG A 48 -7.91 11.51 0.72
N ASN A 49 -6.69 11.85 0.31
CA ASN A 49 -6.01 11.13 -0.77
C ASN A 49 -5.88 9.65 -0.39
N ARG A 50 -6.18 8.75 -1.35
CA ARG A 50 -5.90 7.32 -1.18
C ARG A 50 -4.41 7.17 -0.92
N LYS A 51 -4.04 6.58 0.23
CA LYS A 51 -2.64 6.20 0.48
C LYS A 51 -2.18 5.35 -0.69
N ARG A 52 -1.11 5.76 -1.37
CA ARG A 52 -0.52 4.95 -2.44
C ARG A 52 -0.19 3.59 -1.83
N GLN A 53 -0.80 2.55 -2.38
CA GLN A 53 -0.47 1.18 -2.00
C GLN A 53 0.96 0.94 -2.45
N ARG A 54 1.88 0.78 -1.49
CA ARG A 54 3.22 0.30 -1.81
C ARG A 54 3.05 -1.18 -2.10
N PHE A 55 3.45 -1.61 -3.29
CA PHE A 55 3.64 -3.02 -3.54
C PHE A 55 4.88 -3.44 -2.76
N GLU A 56 4.67 -4.14 -1.66
CA GLU A 56 5.75 -4.88 -1.04
C GLU A 56 5.94 -6.12 -1.92
N CYS A 57 7.13 -6.27 -2.53
CA CYS A 57 7.54 -7.56 -3.08
C CYS A 57 8.29 -8.29 -1.95
N PRO A 58 7.61 -9.02 -1.04
CA PRO A 58 8.33 -9.74 -0.01
C PRO A 58 9.06 -10.91 -0.64
N VAL A 59 10.39 -10.89 -0.59
CA VAL A 59 11.22 -12.11 -0.76
C VAL A 59 10.80 -13.21 0.24
N ARG A 60 10.11 -12.82 1.33
CA ARG A 60 9.61 -13.69 2.39
C ARG A 60 8.12 -13.96 2.20
N THR A 61 7.77 -14.64 1.12
CA THR A 61 6.42 -15.17 0.94
C THR A 61 6.14 -16.26 1.98
N SER A 62 4.87 -16.51 2.30
CA SER A 62 4.46 -17.58 3.21
C SER A 62 5.03 -18.94 2.79
N VAL A 63 4.99 -19.24 1.49
CA VAL A 63 5.52 -20.48 0.90
C VAL A 63 7.03 -20.62 1.17
N MET A 64 7.80 -19.53 1.05
CA MET A 64 9.23 -19.55 1.34
C MET A 64 9.49 -19.81 2.83
N ILE A 65 8.73 -19.16 3.72
CA ILE A 65 8.87 -19.33 5.18
C ILE A 65 8.59 -20.78 5.57
N GLU A 66 7.56 -21.39 5.00
CA GLU A 66 7.22 -22.80 5.23
C GLU A 66 8.31 -23.74 4.72
N ALA A 67 8.84 -23.49 3.51
CA ALA A 67 9.96 -24.28 2.98
C ALA A 67 11.24 -24.18 3.81
N VAL A 68 11.50 -23.04 4.48
CA VAL A 68 12.61 -22.90 5.43
C VAL A 68 12.31 -23.65 6.72
N ARG A 69 11.09 -23.52 7.26
CA ARG A 69 10.65 -24.22 8.47
C ARG A 69 10.83 -25.72 8.34
N ASP A 70 10.42 -26.29 7.21
CA ASP A 70 10.54 -27.74 6.97
C ASP A 70 11.99 -28.19 6.86
N ARG A 71 12.87 -27.40 6.24
CA ARG A 71 14.31 -27.71 6.19
C ARG A 71 14.95 -27.70 7.58
N VAL A 72 14.61 -26.71 8.40
CA VAL A 72 15.08 -26.60 9.79
C VAL A 72 14.57 -27.77 10.62
N LYS A 73 13.30 -28.14 10.47
CA LYS A 73 12.72 -29.32 11.15
C LYS A 73 13.41 -30.62 10.75
N ARG A 74 13.74 -30.81 9.46
CA ARG A 74 14.44 -32.01 8.97
C ARG A 74 15.87 -32.10 9.49
N ASN A 75 16.58 -30.98 9.57
CA ASN A 75 17.95 -30.94 10.09
C ASN A 75 18.23 -29.57 10.75
N PRO A 76 18.13 -29.47 12.09
CA PRO A 76 18.34 -28.20 12.80
C PRO A 76 19.79 -27.71 12.75
N ASN A 77 20.76 -28.60 12.55
CA ASN A 77 22.17 -28.27 12.48
C ASN A 77 22.59 -27.77 11.08
N ARG A 78 21.66 -27.66 10.13
CA ARG A 78 21.97 -27.25 8.75
C ARG A 78 22.36 -25.77 8.70
N SER A 79 23.47 -25.48 8.04
CA SER A 79 23.95 -24.10 7.88
C SER A 79 22.95 -23.23 7.11
N MET A 80 22.60 -22.07 7.69
CA MET A 80 21.79 -21.03 7.04
C MET A 80 22.34 -20.62 5.66
N ARG A 81 23.68 -20.58 5.51
CA ARG A 81 24.31 -20.20 4.24
C ARG A 81 24.04 -21.22 3.12
N LYS A 82 24.01 -22.51 3.46
CA LYS A 82 23.69 -23.58 2.50
C LYS A 82 22.22 -23.50 2.09
N MET A 83 21.31 -23.37 3.06
CA MET A 83 19.88 -23.20 2.78
C MET A 83 19.59 -21.95 1.94
N ALA A 84 20.31 -20.85 2.19
CA ALA A 84 20.16 -19.61 1.43
C ALA A 84 20.53 -19.80 -0.05
N LYS A 85 21.63 -20.52 -0.33
CA LYS A 85 22.03 -20.86 -1.69
C LYS A 85 21.01 -21.74 -2.40
N GLU A 86 20.50 -22.77 -1.72
CA GLU A 86 19.47 -23.67 -2.28
C GLU A 86 18.16 -22.96 -2.64
N LEU A 87 17.81 -21.93 -1.87
CA LEU A 87 16.62 -21.12 -2.08
C LEU A 87 16.85 -19.87 -2.92
N ASN A 88 18.07 -19.68 -3.44
CA ASN A 88 18.47 -18.48 -4.19
C ASN A 88 18.15 -17.16 -3.47
N ILE A 89 18.29 -17.14 -2.14
CA ILE A 89 18.10 -15.94 -1.32
C ILE A 89 19.40 -15.46 -0.70
N SER A 90 19.45 -14.16 -0.40
CA SER A 90 20.58 -13.61 0.34
C SER A 90 20.67 -14.23 1.74
N GLY A 91 21.90 -14.42 2.26
CA GLY A 91 22.10 -14.89 3.63
C GLY A 91 21.48 -13.96 4.68
N LYS A 92 21.39 -12.66 4.39
CA LYS A 92 20.69 -11.68 5.23
C LYS A 92 19.19 -11.96 5.28
N SER A 93 18.57 -12.22 4.12
CA SER A 93 17.15 -12.59 4.05
C SER A 93 16.87 -13.90 4.79
N MET A 94 17.72 -14.92 4.62
CA MET A 94 17.59 -16.20 5.33
C MET A 94 17.65 -16.02 6.85
N ARG A 95 18.61 -15.21 7.34
CA ARG A 95 18.73 -14.91 8.77
C ARG A 95 17.49 -14.21 9.32
N ARG A 96 16.91 -13.29 8.53
CA ARG A 96 15.66 -12.60 8.91
C ARG A 96 14.48 -13.55 8.93
N VAL A 97 14.34 -14.46 7.95
CA VAL A 97 13.30 -15.51 7.98
C VAL A 97 13.38 -16.34 9.25
N ILE A 98 14.58 -16.76 9.63
CA ILE A 98 14.76 -17.61 10.81
C ILE A 98 14.47 -16.84 12.11
N ARG A 99 15.06 -15.65 12.28
CA ARG A 99 14.94 -14.87 13.54
C ARG A 99 13.64 -14.10 13.69
N GLU A 100 13.18 -13.44 12.63
CA GLU A 100 12.01 -12.55 12.66
C GLU A 100 10.73 -13.35 12.43
N ASP A 101 10.70 -14.20 11.40
CA ASP A 101 9.47 -14.88 10.94
C ASP A 101 9.24 -16.24 11.63
N LEU A 102 10.30 -17.05 11.84
CA LEU A 102 10.21 -18.36 12.50
C LEU A 102 10.50 -18.31 14.01
N LYS A 103 11.15 -17.24 14.49
CA LYS A 103 11.55 -17.05 15.90
C LYS A 103 12.36 -18.22 16.47
N MET A 104 13.26 -18.77 15.66
CA MET A 104 14.24 -19.82 16.01
C MET A 104 15.65 -19.23 15.94
#